data_AF-A0A9W9ZGT1-F1
#
_entry.id   AF-A0A9W9ZGT1-F1
#
_cell.length_a   1.000
_cell.length_b   1.000
_cell.length_c   1.000
_cell.angle_alpha   90.00
_cell.angle_beta   90.00
_cell.angle_gamma   90.00
#
_symmetry.space_group_name_H-M   'P 1'
#
loop_
_entity.id
_entity.type
_entity.pdbx_description
1 polymer ?
#
loop_
_entity_poly.entity_id
_entity_poly.type
_entity_poly.pdbx_seq_one_letter_code
_entity_poly.pdbx_strand_id
1 'polypeptide(L)'
;TNEDTGTSRQIQRCPGGSETSTASSKADEAKITRSDERLVILCEEAELASSYTCGMFSALYKIFSSSVGPAVRHKCVNAILRVLCHAPPDLLGVVLKRHPISSLIGGMLQSNDLRVITNALQMAEIVMQKLPDVFHVSFRREGVMHRVRDLANGLLANKTNASEKNCSSECLANSNENESPAQRGTENVQSVPVT
;
A
#
# COMPACT_ATOMS: atom_id res chain seq x y z
N THR A 1 -62.89 -2.12 -9.17
CA THR A 1 -62.74 -2.99 -10.35
C THR A 1 -61.64 -2.40 -11.20
N ASN A 2 -60.56 -3.18 -11.43
CA ASN A 2 -59.23 -2.79 -11.96
C ASN A 2 -58.42 -1.86 -11.03
N GLU A 3 -57.11 -1.96 -10.84
CA GLU A 3 -56.03 -2.52 -11.68
C GLU A 3 -54.96 -3.28 -10.88
N ASP A 4 -54.50 -4.36 -11.50
CA ASP A 4 -53.42 -5.25 -11.10
C ASP A 4 -52.16 -4.85 -11.90
N THR A 5 -51.09 -4.42 -11.23
CA THR A 5 -49.77 -4.27 -11.88
C THR A 5 -48.67 -4.73 -10.92
N GLY A 6 -48.67 -6.01 -10.59
CA GLY A 6 -47.51 -6.69 -10.02
C GLY A 6 -46.48 -7.05 -11.10
N THR A 7 -45.52 -6.18 -11.39
CA THR A 7 -44.43 -6.50 -12.34
C THR A 7 -43.33 -7.33 -11.69
N SER A 8 -43.63 -8.53 -11.21
CA SER A 8 -42.60 -9.51 -10.85
C SER A 8 -42.20 -10.31 -12.08
N ARG A 9 -41.10 -9.92 -12.72
CA ARG A 9 -40.51 -10.72 -13.81
C ARG A 9 -39.80 -11.94 -13.20
N GLN A 10 -40.31 -13.13 -13.49
CA GLN A 10 -39.69 -14.41 -13.13
C GLN A 10 -38.48 -14.67 -14.04
N ILE A 11 -37.32 -14.98 -13.44
CA ILE A 11 -36.10 -15.33 -14.18
C ILE A 11 -36.20 -16.79 -14.62
N GLN A 12 -36.55 -17.04 -15.87
CA GLN A 12 -36.56 -18.38 -16.47
C GLN A 12 -35.16 -18.73 -16.98
N ARG A 13 -34.56 -19.78 -16.41
CA ARG A 13 -33.30 -20.37 -16.88
C ARG A 13 -33.65 -21.64 -17.66
N CYS A 14 -33.42 -21.65 -18.97
CA CYS A 14 -33.61 -22.83 -19.80
C CYS A 14 -32.37 -23.76 -19.72
N PRO A 15 -32.55 -25.07 -19.50
CA PRO A 15 -31.49 -26.06 -19.65
C PRO A 15 -31.65 -26.90 -20.94
N GLY A 16 -30.54 -27.08 -21.67
CA GLY A 16 -30.26 -28.28 -22.50
C GLY A 16 -30.49 -28.20 -24.02
N GLY A 17 -29.45 -28.56 -24.79
CA GLY A 17 -29.55 -28.91 -26.22
C GLY A 17 -28.19 -29.11 -26.91
N SER A 18 -27.69 -30.35 -26.94
CA SER A 18 -26.68 -30.88 -27.88
C SER A 18 -27.48 -31.47 -29.09
N GLU A 19 -27.18 -31.34 -30.39
CA GLU A 19 -26.00 -31.75 -31.19
C GLU A 19 -26.11 -31.24 -32.67
N THR A 20 -24.94 -30.98 -33.31
CA THR A 20 -24.48 -31.11 -34.74
C THR A 20 -25.38 -30.63 -35.92
N SER A 21 -24.97 -29.75 -36.86
CA SER A 21 -23.85 -29.91 -37.83
C SER A 21 -23.63 -28.68 -38.76
N THR A 22 -22.34 -28.41 -39.02
CA THR A 22 -21.73 -27.98 -40.32
C THR A 22 -21.65 -26.50 -40.77
N ALA A 23 -20.38 -26.06 -40.86
CA ALA A 23 -19.75 -25.08 -41.78
C ALA A 23 -19.75 -23.57 -41.44
N SER A 24 -18.72 -23.14 -40.70
CA SER A 24 -17.64 -22.30 -41.25
C SER A 24 -16.53 -22.16 -40.21
N SER A 25 -15.53 -23.03 -40.36
CA SER A 25 -14.26 -23.04 -39.66
C SER A 25 -13.38 -21.89 -40.18
N LYS A 26 -12.98 -20.95 -39.31
CA LYS A 26 -11.72 -20.12 -39.32
C LYS A 26 -11.80 -18.86 -38.42
N ALA A 27 -12.26 -18.94 -37.17
CA ALA A 27 -12.19 -17.80 -36.26
C ALA A 27 -11.57 -18.10 -34.88
N ASP A 28 -11.64 -19.35 -34.41
CA ASP A 28 -11.24 -19.67 -33.03
C ASP A 28 -9.79 -20.14 -32.87
N GLU A 29 -9.06 -20.36 -33.96
CA GLU A 29 -7.64 -20.78 -33.96
C GLU A 29 -6.68 -19.65 -34.37
N ALA A 30 -7.08 -18.38 -34.16
CA ALA A 30 -6.22 -17.20 -34.38
C ALA A 30 -6.02 -16.38 -33.09
N LYS A 31 -6.40 -16.95 -31.93
CA LYS A 31 -6.25 -16.31 -30.61
C LYS A 31 -5.04 -16.82 -29.81
N ILE A 32 -4.25 -17.70 -30.41
CA ILE A 32 -2.98 -18.18 -29.89
C ILE A 32 -1.90 -17.41 -30.66
N THR A 33 -1.16 -16.55 -29.95
CA THR A 33 0.01 -15.77 -30.41
C THR A 33 -0.18 -14.62 -31.41
N ARG A 34 -1.10 -13.67 -31.16
CA ARG A 34 -0.72 -12.27 -31.42
C ARG A 34 0.07 -11.80 -30.21
N SER A 35 1.37 -11.54 -30.39
CA SER A 35 2.18 -10.86 -29.39
C SER A 35 1.47 -9.55 -29.01
N ASP A 36 1.28 -9.30 -27.72
CA ASP A 36 0.70 -8.03 -27.26
C ASP A 36 1.62 -6.90 -27.73
N GLU A 37 1.12 -6.04 -28.62
CA GLU A 37 1.85 -4.92 -29.20
C GLU A 37 2.42 -4.01 -28.10
N ARG A 38 1.76 -3.92 -26.93
CA ARG A 38 2.27 -3.18 -25.78
C ARG A 38 3.56 -3.77 -25.23
N LEU A 39 3.65 -5.11 -25.18
CA LEU A 39 4.85 -5.79 -24.72
C LEU A 39 5.99 -5.61 -25.72
N VAL A 40 5.69 -5.60 -27.02
CA VAL A 40 6.70 -5.34 -28.06
C VAL A 40 7.32 -3.96 -27.87
N ILE A 41 6.49 -2.91 -27.75
CA ILE A 41 6.97 -1.53 -27.54
C ILE A 41 7.81 -1.41 -26.26
N LEU A 42 7.37 -2.01 -25.15
CA LEU A 42 8.10 -1.97 -23.88
C LEU A 42 9.42 -2.75 -23.91
N CYS A 43 9.53 -3.77 -24.76
CA CYS A 43 10.76 -4.53 -24.95
C CYS A 43 11.74 -3.84 -25.91
N GLU A 44 11.23 -3.16 -26.94
CA GLU A 44 12.04 -2.44 -27.92
C GLU A 44 12.66 -1.15 -27.34
N GLU A 45 11.97 -0.49 -26.41
CA GLU A 45 12.42 0.77 -25.82
C GLU A 45 12.61 0.68 -24.29
N ALA A 46 13.81 0.29 -23.87
CA ALA A 46 14.14 0.07 -22.46
C ALA A 46 14.02 1.33 -21.58
N GLU A 47 14.29 2.51 -22.14
CA GLU A 47 14.15 3.79 -21.43
C GLU A 47 12.69 4.12 -21.13
N LEU A 48 11.80 3.89 -22.10
CA LEU A 48 10.37 4.06 -21.94
C LEU A 48 9.82 3.11 -20.87
N ALA A 49 10.21 1.83 -20.91
CA ALA A 49 9.80 0.85 -19.91
C ALA A 49 10.28 1.23 -18.49
N SER A 50 11.50 1.76 -18.39
CA SER A 50 12.07 2.23 -17.13
C SER A 50 11.33 3.45 -16.57
N SER A 51 11.04 4.43 -17.43
CA SER A 51 10.26 5.62 -17.08
C SER A 51 8.83 5.26 -16.66
N TYR A 52 8.17 4.37 -17.41
CA TYR A 52 6.84 3.86 -17.10
C TYR A 52 6.81 3.19 -15.72
N THR A 53 7.77 2.31 -15.44
CA THR A 53 7.87 1.62 -14.15
C THR A 53 8.08 2.60 -13.00
N CYS A 54 8.97 3.58 -13.17
CA CYS A 54 9.19 4.64 -12.19
C CYS A 54 7.92 5.46 -11.92
N GLY A 55 7.22 5.86 -12.97
CA GLY A 55 5.98 6.63 -12.90
C GLY A 55 4.85 5.83 -12.23
N MET A 56 4.68 4.57 -12.63
CA MET A 56 3.67 3.68 -12.06
C MET A 56 3.89 3.45 -10.57
N PHE A 57 5.13 3.11 -10.18
CA PHE A 57 5.46 2.93 -8.76
C PHE A 57 5.18 4.20 -7.95
N SER A 58 5.65 5.35 -8.44
CA SER A 58 5.53 6.63 -7.74
C SER A 58 4.06 7.04 -7.58
N ALA A 59 3.24 6.86 -8.62
CA ALA A 59 1.81 7.13 -8.58
C ALA A 59 1.09 6.20 -7.57
N LEU A 60 1.36 4.91 -7.63
CA LEU A 60 0.77 3.92 -6.72
C LEU A 60 1.16 4.19 -5.25
N TYR A 61 2.42 4.52 -4.99
CA TYR A 61 2.90 4.85 -3.65
C TYR A 61 2.21 6.11 -3.11
N LYS A 62 2.07 7.16 -3.93
CA LYS A 62 1.35 8.38 -3.55
C LYS A 62 -0.10 8.08 -3.16
N ILE A 63 -0.83 7.35 -4.01
CA ILE A 63 -2.23 6.98 -3.73
C ILE A 63 -2.32 6.12 -2.47
N PHE A 64 -1.40 5.17 -2.30
CA PHE A 64 -1.34 4.34 -1.09
C PHE A 64 -1.17 5.19 0.18
N SER A 65 -0.29 6.20 0.14
CA SER A 65 0.03 7.06 1.28
C SER A 65 -1.05 8.11 1.59
N SER A 66 -1.80 8.59 0.59
CA SER A 66 -2.85 9.58 0.79
C SER A 66 -4.24 8.98 1.02
N SER A 67 -4.42 7.69 0.76
CA SER A 67 -5.70 7.02 0.93
C SER A 67 -5.96 6.64 2.38
N VAL A 68 -7.13 7.05 2.89
CA VAL A 68 -7.68 6.58 4.18
C VAL A 68 -8.47 5.27 4.04
N GLY A 69 -8.82 4.86 2.82
CA GLY A 69 -9.68 3.70 2.56
C GLY A 69 -8.90 2.38 2.51
N PRO A 70 -9.15 1.41 3.41
CA PRO A 70 -8.41 0.13 3.43
C PRO A 70 -8.50 -0.64 2.10
N ALA A 71 -9.64 -0.60 1.41
CA ALA A 71 -9.83 -1.26 0.12
C ALA A 71 -8.92 -0.70 -0.98
N VAL A 72 -8.77 0.62 -1.04
CA VAL A 72 -7.88 1.29 -2.01
C VAL A 72 -6.42 1.00 -1.66
N ARG A 73 -6.05 1.13 -0.39
CA ARG A 73 -4.69 0.80 0.08
C ARG A 73 -4.29 -0.63 -0.27
N HIS A 74 -5.17 -1.61 -0.04
CA HIS A 74 -4.90 -3.00 -0.39
C HIS A 74 -4.72 -3.19 -1.90
N LYS A 75 -5.54 -2.55 -2.74
CA LYS A 75 -5.36 -2.62 -4.20
C LYS A 75 -4.04 -1.96 -4.64
N CYS A 76 -3.68 -0.82 -4.06
CA CYS A 76 -2.42 -0.15 -4.36
C CYS A 76 -1.21 -0.99 -3.96
N VAL A 77 -1.21 -1.60 -2.77
CA VAL A 77 -0.11 -2.48 -2.34
C VAL A 77 0.03 -3.69 -3.26
N ASN A 78 -1.08 -4.31 -3.67
CA ASN A 78 -1.04 -5.40 -4.65
C ASN A 78 -0.48 -4.96 -6.00
N ALA A 79 -0.83 -3.78 -6.48
CA ALA A 79 -0.27 -3.23 -7.71
C ALA A 79 1.24 -2.93 -7.56
N ILE A 80 1.65 -2.36 -6.42
CA ILE A 80 3.06 -2.13 -6.08
C ILE A 80 3.83 -3.45 -6.12
N LEU A 81 3.30 -4.51 -5.50
CA LEU A 81 3.90 -5.84 -5.51
C LEU A 81 4.13 -6.38 -6.92
N ARG A 82 3.19 -6.16 -7.85
CA ARG A 82 3.38 -6.53 -9.27
C ARG A 82 4.53 -5.76 -9.90
N VAL A 83 4.61 -4.46 -9.66
CA VAL A 83 5.72 -3.64 -10.15
C VAL A 83 7.05 -4.14 -9.59
N LEU A 84 7.14 -4.39 -8.28
CA LEU A 84 8.34 -4.91 -7.61
C LEU A 84 8.79 -6.27 -8.17
N CYS A 85 7.82 -7.17 -8.41
CA CYS A 85 8.07 -8.51 -8.90
C CYS A 85 8.63 -8.51 -10.33
N HIS A 86 8.11 -7.65 -11.22
CA HIS A 86 8.50 -7.65 -12.63
C HIS A 86 9.65 -6.69 -12.97
N ALA A 87 9.91 -5.66 -12.17
CA ALA A 87 11.01 -4.71 -12.44
C ALA A 87 12.40 -5.37 -12.27
N PRO A 88 13.37 -5.11 -13.15
CA PRO A 88 14.74 -5.59 -12.97
C PRO A 88 15.42 -4.94 -11.75
N PRO A 89 16.39 -5.62 -11.10
CA PRO A 89 17.04 -5.12 -9.88
C PRO A 89 17.65 -3.71 -10.03
N ASP A 90 18.31 -3.44 -11.15
CA ASP A 90 18.98 -2.15 -11.38
C ASP A 90 17.99 -0.97 -11.38
N LEU A 91 16.88 -1.15 -12.10
CA LEU A 91 15.79 -0.18 -12.13
C LEU A 91 15.12 -0.07 -10.76
N LEU A 92 14.93 -1.21 -10.08
CA LEU A 92 14.30 -1.24 -8.78
C LEU A 92 15.11 -0.46 -7.74
N GLY A 93 16.45 -0.53 -7.79
CA GLY A 93 17.33 0.25 -6.94
C GLY A 93 17.11 1.75 -7.11
N VAL A 94 16.95 2.22 -8.35
CA VAL A 94 16.66 3.63 -8.66
C VAL A 94 15.28 4.06 -8.16
N VAL A 95 14.26 3.22 -8.36
CA VAL A 95 12.88 3.49 -7.94
C VAL A 95 12.78 3.56 -6.41
N LEU A 96 13.25 2.54 -5.70
CA LEU A 96 13.03 2.44 -4.26
C LEU A 96 13.90 3.40 -3.46
N LYS A 97 15.04 3.89 -4.00
CA LYS A 97 15.88 4.89 -3.32
C LYS A 97 15.12 6.19 -3.00
N ARG A 98 14.07 6.51 -3.74
CA ARG A 98 13.24 7.71 -3.53
C ARG A 98 12.11 7.49 -2.52
N HIS A 99 11.95 6.29 -1.97
CA HIS A 99 10.84 5.93 -1.10
C HIS A 99 11.32 5.22 0.16
N PRO A 100 10.72 5.49 1.34
CA PRO A 100 11.11 4.86 2.60
C PRO A 100 10.53 3.44 2.74
N ILE A 101 10.86 2.54 1.81
CA ILE A 101 10.24 1.21 1.70
C ILE A 101 10.50 0.33 2.92
N SER A 102 11.69 0.41 3.51
CA SER A 102 12.02 -0.35 4.72
C SER A 102 11.12 0.03 5.90
N SER A 103 10.90 1.34 6.09
CA SER A 103 10.05 1.85 7.16
C SER A 103 8.58 1.53 6.90
N LEU A 104 8.14 1.63 5.63
CA LEU A 104 6.81 1.19 5.20
C LEU A 104 6.56 -0.28 5.57
N ILE A 105 7.48 -1.19 5.21
CA ILE A 105 7.36 -2.61 5.53
C ILE A 105 7.33 -2.83 7.04
N GLY A 106 8.24 -2.17 7.78
CA GLY A 106 8.28 -2.23 9.24
C GLY A 106 6.95 -1.86 9.88
N GLY A 107 6.37 -0.73 9.47
CA GLY A 107 5.06 -0.27 9.95
C GLY A 107 3.91 -1.20 9.55
N MET A 108 3.93 -1.76 8.33
CA MET A 108 2.91 -2.73 7.91
C MET A 108 2.97 -4.04 8.69
N LEU A 109 4.17 -4.52 9.07
CA LEU A 109 4.34 -5.73 9.91
C LEU A 109 3.84 -5.54 11.35
N GLN A 110 3.60 -4.30 11.77
CA GLN A 110 3.06 -3.98 13.10
C GLN A 110 1.53 -3.89 13.09
N SER A 111 0.89 -4.07 11.92
CA SER A 111 -0.55 -4.13 11.80
C SER A 111 -1.11 -5.40 12.44
N ASN A 112 -2.38 -5.33 12.86
CA ASN A 112 -3.16 -6.50 13.29
C ASN A 112 -3.89 -7.17 12.10
N ASP A 113 -3.89 -6.55 10.92
CA ASP A 113 -4.50 -7.11 9.72
C ASP A 113 -3.54 -8.08 9.03
N LEU A 114 -3.87 -9.37 9.06
CA LEU A 114 -3.09 -10.43 8.41
C LEU A 114 -2.84 -10.17 6.92
N ARG A 115 -3.77 -9.51 6.22
CA ARG A 115 -3.58 -9.16 4.80
C ARG A 115 -2.47 -8.12 4.63
N VAL A 116 -2.42 -7.13 5.53
CA VAL A 116 -1.37 -6.11 5.53
C VAL A 116 -0.02 -6.73 5.85
N ILE A 117 0.04 -7.60 6.88
CA ILE A 117 1.25 -8.33 7.25
C ILE A 117 1.74 -9.20 6.08
N THR A 118 0.85 -9.97 5.44
CA THR A 118 1.20 -10.86 4.32
C THR A 118 1.77 -10.06 3.14
N ASN A 119 1.14 -8.94 2.80
CA ASN A 119 1.66 -8.06 1.75
C ASN A 119 3.03 -7.48 2.12
N ALA A 120 3.25 -7.10 3.38
CA ALA A 120 4.53 -6.59 3.84
C ALA A 120 5.63 -7.65 3.76
N LEU A 121 5.33 -8.90 4.14
CA LEU A 121 6.25 -10.02 4.00
C LEU A 121 6.61 -10.26 2.53
N GLN A 122 5.63 -10.23 1.64
CA GLN A 122 5.87 -10.40 0.22
C GLN A 122 6.73 -9.26 -0.35
N MET A 123 6.49 -8.01 0.08
CA MET A 123 7.37 -6.89 -0.30
C MET A 123 8.79 -7.11 0.24
N ALA A 124 8.92 -7.53 1.50
CA ALA A 124 10.20 -7.78 2.16
C ALA A 124 11.00 -8.88 1.46
N GLU A 125 10.34 -9.97 1.07
CA GLU A 125 10.94 -11.07 0.32
C GLU A 125 11.49 -10.60 -1.03
N ILE A 126 10.67 -9.90 -1.83
CA ILE A 126 11.08 -9.44 -3.17
C ILE A 126 12.28 -8.50 -3.08
N VAL A 127 12.26 -7.51 -2.18
CA VAL A 127 13.37 -6.56 -2.08
C VAL A 127 14.62 -7.19 -1.48
N MET A 128 14.50 -8.20 -0.61
CA MET A 128 15.65 -8.94 -0.10
C MET A 128 16.24 -9.87 -1.15
N GLN A 129 15.43 -10.46 -2.03
CA GLN A 129 15.90 -11.28 -3.15
C GLN A 129 16.60 -10.44 -4.22
N LYS A 130 16.08 -9.25 -4.54
CA LYS A 130 16.60 -8.41 -5.64
C LYS A 130 17.68 -7.43 -5.22
N LEU A 131 17.61 -6.90 -4.00
CA LEU A 131 18.47 -5.80 -3.52
C LEU A 131 18.98 -6.07 -2.08
N PRO A 132 19.61 -7.23 -1.80
CA PRO A 132 20.05 -7.58 -0.45
C PRO A 132 21.04 -6.56 0.14
N ASP A 133 21.95 -6.05 -0.68
CA ASP A 133 22.99 -5.11 -0.23
C ASP A 133 22.40 -3.80 0.32
N VAL A 134 21.27 -3.36 -0.22
CA VAL A 134 20.58 -2.13 0.19
C VAL A 134 19.68 -2.38 1.40
N PHE A 135 18.93 -3.47 1.39
CA PHE A 135 17.86 -3.70 2.38
C PHE A 135 18.32 -4.44 3.63
N HIS A 136 19.43 -5.19 3.61
CA HIS A 136 19.86 -5.97 4.79
C HIS A 136 20.13 -5.08 6.03
N VAL A 137 20.83 -3.96 5.87
CA VAL A 137 21.08 -3.03 7.00
C VAL A 137 19.78 -2.33 7.40
N SER A 138 19.03 -1.84 6.41
CA SER A 138 17.82 -1.08 6.65
C SER A 138 16.76 -1.90 7.39
N PHE A 139 16.59 -3.17 7.04
CA PHE A 139 15.62 -4.06 7.71
C PHE A 139 16.00 -4.40 9.15
N ARG A 140 17.30 -4.42 9.47
CA ARG A 140 17.75 -4.55 10.86
C ARG A 140 17.43 -3.29 11.66
N ARG A 141 17.65 -2.11 11.09
CA ARG A 141 17.37 -0.81 11.73
C ARG A 141 15.88 -0.58 11.95
N GLU A 142 15.03 -0.87 10.96
CA GLU A 142 13.57 -0.70 11.05
C GLU A 142 12.87 -1.83 11.84
N GLY A 143 13.64 -2.81 12.36
CA GLY A 143 13.09 -3.93 13.13
C GLY A 143 12.28 -4.96 12.33
N VAL A 144 12.33 -4.91 11.00
CA VAL A 144 11.64 -5.85 10.09
C VAL A 144 12.04 -7.29 10.41
N MET A 145 13.35 -7.56 10.52
CA MET A 145 13.86 -8.91 10.81
C MET A 145 13.38 -9.45 12.17
N HIS A 146 13.23 -8.57 13.16
CA HIS A 146 12.73 -8.94 14.48
C HIS A 146 11.24 -9.30 14.41
N ARG A 147 10.43 -8.47 13.74
CA ARG A 147 9.00 -8.75 13.55
C ARG A 147 8.75 -10.03 12.77
N VAL A 148 9.51 -10.30 11.71
CA VAL A 148 9.41 -11.57 10.97
C VAL A 148 9.71 -12.77 11.86
N ARG A 149 10.72 -12.68 12.73
CA ARG A 149 11.04 -13.76 13.69
C ARG A 149 9.91 -13.97 14.69
N ASP A 150 9.35 -12.90 15.24
CA ASP A 150 8.23 -12.98 16.18
C ASP A 150 7.00 -13.64 15.51
N LEU A 151 6.69 -13.25 14.27
CA LEU A 151 5.62 -13.88 13.47
C LEU A 151 5.89 -15.38 13.23
N ALA A 152 7.13 -15.77 12.91
CA ALA A 152 7.50 -17.17 12.72
C ALA A 152 7.36 -18.01 14.00
N ASN A 153 7.52 -17.39 15.17
CA ASN A 153 7.31 -18.02 16.48
C ASN A 153 5.84 -18.00 16.93
N GLY A 154 4.91 -17.57 16.07
CA GLY A 154 3.47 -17.50 16.38
C GLY A 154 3.07 -16.29 17.23
N LEU A 155 3.95 -15.30 17.41
CA LEU A 155 3.65 -14.07 18.15
C LEU A 155 2.95 -13.06 17.24
N LEU A 156 1.68 -13.35 16.91
CA LEU A 156 0.80 -12.42 16.21
C LEU A 156 0.37 -11.30 17.19
N ALA A 157 1.18 -10.25 17.25
CA ALA A 157 0.87 -8.97 17.90
C ALA A 157 0.11 -9.05 19.25
N ASN A 158 0.60 -9.85 20.21
CA ASN A 158 0.25 -9.73 21.63
C ASN A 158 1.53 -9.77 22.48
N LYS A 159 2.22 -8.64 22.56
CA LYS A 159 3.06 -8.31 23.71
C LYS A 159 2.52 -7.01 24.29
N THR A 160 1.56 -7.13 25.20
CA THR A 160 1.39 -6.13 26.24
C THR A 160 2.68 -6.13 27.06
N ASN A 161 3.44 -5.03 26.95
CA ASN A 161 4.51 -4.56 27.82
C ASN A 161 5.33 -5.62 28.60
N ALA A 162 6.55 -5.91 28.14
CA ALA A 162 7.63 -6.33 29.03
C ALA A 162 8.99 -6.01 28.38
N SER A 163 9.52 -4.82 28.67
CA SER A 163 10.92 -4.51 28.98
C SER A 163 11.22 -3.05 28.64
N GLU A 164 11.18 -2.21 29.67
CA GLU A 164 11.81 -0.90 29.72
C GLU A 164 13.31 -1.02 29.37
N LYS A 165 13.80 -0.15 28.48
CA LYS A 165 15.04 0.64 28.66
C LYS A 165 15.19 1.65 27.51
N ASN A 166 15.31 2.91 27.92
CA ASN A 166 15.45 4.16 27.18
C ASN A 166 16.27 4.12 25.88
N CYS A 167 15.77 4.83 24.84
CA CYS A 167 16.53 5.94 24.23
C CYS A 167 15.59 6.92 23.49
N SER A 168 15.41 8.10 24.10
CA SER A 168 15.11 9.42 23.51
C SER A 168 14.16 9.53 22.30
N SER A 169 12.92 9.94 22.60
CA SER A 169 12.09 10.90 21.80
C SER A 169 12.95 12.13 21.44
N GLU A 170 12.81 12.88 20.35
CA GLU A 170 11.72 13.23 19.43
C GLU A 170 12.41 13.87 18.19
N CYS A 171 11.85 13.97 16.99
CA CYS A 171 10.84 14.99 16.69
C CYS A 171 10.15 14.77 15.32
N LEU A 172 8.81 14.80 15.35
CA LEU A 172 7.99 15.41 14.30
C LEU A 172 7.21 16.53 15.00
N ALA A 173 7.64 17.78 14.81
CA ALA A 173 6.93 18.94 15.31
C ALA A 173 5.74 19.24 14.40
N ASN A 174 4.54 19.20 14.98
CA ASN A 174 3.34 19.82 14.45
C ASN A 174 3.16 21.14 15.22
N SER A 175 3.27 22.28 14.53
CA SER A 175 3.09 23.60 15.12
C SER A 175 1.61 23.86 15.41
N ASN A 176 1.29 24.14 16.66
CA ASN A 176 0.15 24.97 17.06
C ASN A 176 0.60 25.75 18.29
N GLU A 177 0.98 27.01 18.08
CA GLU A 177 1.36 27.95 19.12
C GLU A 177 0.11 28.42 19.87
N ASN A 178 0.15 28.31 21.21
CA ASN A 178 -0.64 29.17 22.07
C ASN A 178 0.21 29.46 23.32
N GLU A 179 0.84 30.63 23.35
CA GLU A 179 1.70 31.08 24.43
C GLU A 179 0.99 32.12 25.31
N SER A 180 1.03 31.88 26.61
CA SER A 180 1.03 32.87 27.68
C SER A 180 1.78 32.22 28.84
N PRO A 181 2.61 32.94 29.62
CA PRO A 181 2.09 33.49 30.88
C PRO A 181 2.82 34.71 31.51
N ALA A 182 2.03 35.49 32.25
CA ALA A 182 2.24 36.13 33.56
C ALA A 182 3.63 36.57 34.09
N GLN A 183 3.68 37.80 34.65
CA GLN A 183 3.90 38.13 36.09
C GLN A 183 3.91 39.66 36.31
N ARG A 184 3.04 40.22 37.19
CA ARG A 184 3.20 40.55 38.64
C ARG A 184 3.81 41.94 38.91
N GLY A 185 3.06 42.81 39.60
CA GLY A 185 3.56 44.02 40.26
C GLY A 185 2.45 44.78 40.98
N THR A 186 2.55 44.89 42.30
CA THR A 186 1.66 45.58 43.25
C THR A 186 1.92 47.08 43.34
N GLU A 187 0.91 47.86 43.73
CA GLU A 187 0.88 49.24 44.35
C GLU A 187 -0.26 50.05 43.70
N ASN A 188 -1.01 50.99 44.30
CA ASN A 188 -1.35 51.41 45.66
C ASN A 188 -2.44 52.51 45.49
N VAL A 189 -3.30 52.70 46.49
CA VAL A 189 -4.17 53.86 46.84
C VAL A 189 -5.25 54.48 45.89
N GLN A 190 -6.42 54.66 46.52
CA GLN A 190 -7.28 55.88 46.55
C GLN A 190 -8.43 56.09 45.54
N SER A 191 -9.66 55.88 46.05
CA SER A 191 -10.74 56.88 46.23
C SER A 191 -11.51 57.52 45.05
N VAL A 192 -12.80 57.12 44.97
CA VAL A 192 -14.07 57.89 44.66
C VAL A 192 -14.25 58.58 43.28
N PRO A 193 -15.49 58.98 42.89
CA PRO A 193 -16.79 58.27 42.82
C PRO A 193 -17.51 58.40 41.44
N VAL A 194 -18.60 57.63 41.32
CA VAL A 194 -19.91 57.91 40.70
C VAL A 194 -20.07 59.21 39.89
N THR A 195 -20.51 59.07 38.64
CA THR A 195 -21.77 59.66 38.14
C THR A 195 -22.39 58.70 37.13
#